data_AF-A0A6G1RL12-F1
#
_entry.id   AF-A0A6G1RL12-F1
#
_cell.length_a   1.000
_cell.length_b   1.000
_cell.length_c   1.000
_cell.angle_alpha   90.00
_cell.angle_beta   90.00
_cell.angle_gamma   90.00
#
_symmetry.space_group_name_H-M   'P 1'
#
loop_
_entity.id
_entity.type
_entity.pdbx_description
1 polymer ?
#
loop_
_entity_poly.entity_id
_entity_poly.type
_entity_poly.pdbx_seq_one_letter_code
_entity_poly.pdbx_strand_id
1 'polypeptide(L)'
;LYARTRLGYLFYQRQVKKARERYPHGHSSPQPCCFPGVKILPIPVLSNNYSYLVIDTDSGRAAVVDPSDPLAVQAAIEEEGVMLEAIFCTHKHWDHSGRS
;
A
#
# COMPACT_ATOMS: atom_id res chain seq x y z
N LEU A 1 -2.73 -14.29 -0.42
CA LEU A 1 -3.83 -15.24 -0.14
C LEU A 1 -4.27 -15.32 1.33
N TYR A 2 -3.72 -14.52 2.27
CA TYR A 2 -4.07 -14.59 3.71
C TYR A 2 -5.00 -13.46 4.21
N ALA A 3 -5.69 -12.73 3.33
CA ALA A 3 -6.45 -11.52 3.72
C ALA A 3 -7.96 -11.77 4.01
N ARG A 4 -8.43 -13.02 4.14
CA ARG A 4 -9.88 -13.32 4.23
C ARG A 4 -10.38 -13.96 5.54
N THR A 5 -9.54 -14.11 6.57
CA THR A 5 -10.00 -14.63 7.88
C THR A 5 -9.97 -13.53 8.94
N ARG A 6 -10.98 -13.49 9.85
CA ARG A 6 -11.05 -12.54 10.98
C ARG A 6 -9.75 -12.54 11.80
N LEU A 7 -9.10 -13.69 11.89
CA LEU A 7 -7.82 -13.86 12.58
C LEU A 7 -6.67 -13.17 11.83
N GLY A 8 -6.57 -13.35 10.52
CA GLY A 8 -5.57 -12.67 9.69
C GLY A 8 -5.71 -11.16 9.75
N TYR A 9 -6.94 -10.65 9.73
CA TYR A 9 -7.24 -9.23 9.91
C TYR A 9 -6.80 -8.70 11.29
N LEU A 10 -7.04 -9.44 12.37
CA LEU A 10 -6.58 -9.08 13.72
C LEU A 10 -5.04 -9.06 13.84
N PHE A 11 -4.35 -10.05 13.25
CA PHE A 11 -2.88 -10.07 13.22
C PHE A 11 -2.32 -8.90 12.40
N TYR A 12 -2.94 -8.59 11.28
CA TYR A 12 -2.62 -7.43 10.45
C TYR A 12 -2.80 -6.11 11.22
N GLN A 13 -3.96 -5.91 11.87
CA GLN A 13 -4.20 -4.73 12.70
C GLN A 13 -3.18 -4.58 13.84
N ARG A 14 -2.75 -5.70 14.44
CA ARG A 14 -1.67 -5.69 15.45
C ARG A 14 -0.32 -5.27 14.86
N GLN A 15 0.01 -5.68 13.64
CA GLN A 15 1.25 -5.27 12.97
C GLN A 15 1.23 -3.79 12.59
N VAL A 16 0.11 -3.30 12.04
CA VAL A 16 -0.09 -1.86 11.75
C VAL A 16 0.00 -1.03 13.03
N LYS A 17 -0.65 -1.50 14.12
CA LYS A 17 -0.58 -0.84 15.42
C LYS A 17 0.85 -0.80 15.97
N LYS A 18 1.58 -1.92 15.92
CA LYS A 18 3.00 -1.98 16.32
C LYS A 18 3.90 -1.07 15.46
N ALA A 19 3.65 -0.99 14.16
CA ALA A 19 4.41 -0.11 13.25
C ALA A 19 4.16 1.37 13.59
N ARG A 20 2.89 1.75 13.83
CA ARG A 20 2.50 3.10 14.31
C ARG A 20 3.07 3.42 15.69
N GLU A 21 3.11 2.46 16.61
CA GLU A 21 3.69 2.63 17.95
C GLU A 21 5.21 2.77 17.90
N ARG A 22 5.88 2.02 17.03
CA ARG A 22 7.34 2.04 16.88
C ARG A 22 7.85 3.26 16.12
N TYR A 23 7.04 3.79 15.19
CA TYR A 23 7.34 4.99 14.40
C TYR A 23 6.15 5.95 14.45
N PRO A 24 5.95 6.66 15.58
CA PRO A 24 4.81 7.57 15.76
C PRO A 24 4.79 8.71 14.72
N HIS A 25 5.93 9.00 14.09
CA HIS A 25 6.08 10.00 13.03
C HIS A 25 6.43 9.39 11.65
N GLY A 26 6.37 8.05 11.51
CA GLY A 26 6.96 7.33 10.37
C GLY A 26 8.50 7.36 10.40
N HIS A 27 9.15 6.43 9.71
CA HIS A 27 10.60 6.54 9.48
C HIS A 27 10.98 7.62 8.48
N SER A 28 10.01 8.01 7.66
CA SER A 28 10.13 8.97 6.56
C SER A 28 8.75 9.58 6.31
N SER A 29 8.70 10.87 5.95
CA SER A 29 7.46 11.56 5.59
C SER A 29 7.07 11.19 4.16
N PRO A 30 5.98 10.42 3.93
CA PRO A 30 5.44 10.21 2.60
C PRO A 30 4.92 11.55 2.08
N GLN A 31 5.57 12.10 1.05
CA GLN A 31 5.08 13.30 0.37
C GLN A 31 4.52 12.90 -0.99
N PRO A 32 3.26 13.25 -1.31
CA PRO A 32 2.76 13.14 -2.67
C PRO A 32 3.62 13.99 -3.60
N CYS A 33 4.04 13.43 -4.72
CA CYS A 33 4.70 14.20 -5.77
C CYS A 33 3.79 14.33 -6.98
N CYS A 34 3.65 15.55 -7.48
CA CYS A 34 2.77 15.89 -8.58
C CYS A 34 3.61 16.33 -9.78
N PHE A 35 3.34 15.69 -10.90
CA PHE A 35 3.81 16.07 -12.23
C PHE A 35 2.59 16.52 -13.05
N PRO A 36 2.78 17.26 -14.16
CA PRO A 36 1.68 17.55 -15.07
C PRO A 36 1.01 16.25 -15.55
N GLY A 37 -0.29 16.09 -15.29
CA GLY A 37 -1.06 14.90 -15.68
C GLY A 37 -0.90 13.68 -14.76
N VAL A 38 -0.01 13.71 -13.76
CA VAL A 38 0.29 12.53 -12.91
C VAL A 38 0.52 12.91 -11.45
N LYS A 39 -0.15 12.24 -10.52
CA LYS A 39 0.10 12.31 -9.08
C LYS A 39 0.60 10.97 -8.57
N ILE A 40 1.71 10.96 -7.82
CA ILE A 40 2.24 9.76 -7.18
C ILE A 40 2.09 9.91 -5.67
N LEU A 41 1.30 9.04 -5.07
CA LEU A 41 1.02 8.99 -3.65
C LEU A 41 1.73 7.78 -3.01
N PRO A 42 2.76 8.01 -2.18
CA PRO A 42 3.37 6.94 -1.38
C PRO A 42 2.45 6.54 -0.22
N ILE A 43 2.11 5.25 -0.15
CA ILE A 43 1.28 4.64 0.89
C ILE A 43 2.20 3.84 1.81
N PRO A 44 2.42 4.27 3.07
CA PRO A 44 3.25 3.53 4.01
C PRO A 44 2.65 2.16 4.31
N VAL A 45 3.48 1.13 4.26
CA VAL A 45 3.11 -0.26 4.50
C VAL A 45 4.06 -0.91 5.49
N LEU A 46 3.49 -1.52 6.53
CA LEU A 46 4.26 -2.14 7.61
C LEU A 46 5.29 -1.15 8.20
N SER A 47 6.44 -1.65 8.68
CA SER A 47 7.45 -0.81 9.32
C SER A 47 8.36 -0.07 8.36
N ASN A 48 8.54 -0.50 7.11
CA ASN A 48 9.62 0.01 6.25
C ASN A 48 9.35 -0.08 4.74
N ASN A 49 8.16 -0.48 4.32
CA ASN A 49 7.82 -0.61 2.89
C ASN A 49 6.81 0.47 2.47
N TYR A 50 6.75 0.73 1.16
CA TYR A 50 5.82 1.67 0.56
C TYR A 50 5.14 1.00 -0.63
N SER A 51 3.81 1.14 -0.72
CA SER A 51 3.10 0.99 -1.99
C SER A 51 3.05 2.37 -2.64
N TYR A 52 2.91 2.43 -3.96
CA TYR A 52 2.75 3.71 -4.65
C TYR A 52 1.46 3.69 -5.45
N LEU A 53 0.58 4.66 -5.19
CA LEU A 53 -0.59 4.90 -6.01
C LEU A 53 -0.23 5.97 -7.05
N VAL A 54 -0.20 5.58 -8.32
CA VAL A 54 0.05 6.46 -9.46
C VAL A 54 -1.29 6.80 -10.07
N ILE A 55 -1.64 8.08 -10.07
CA ILE A 55 -2.93 8.62 -10.50
C ILE A 55 -2.68 9.45 -11.76
N ASP A 56 -3.40 9.14 -12.83
CA ASP A 56 -3.58 10.05 -13.95
C ASP A 56 -4.63 11.09 -13.57
N THR A 57 -4.21 12.35 -13.45
CA THR A 57 -5.08 13.44 -12.99
C THR A 57 -6.08 13.90 -14.04
N ASP A 58 -5.84 13.58 -15.31
CA ASP A 58 -6.71 14.01 -16.41
C ASP A 58 -7.88 13.04 -16.59
N SER A 59 -7.64 11.74 -16.35
CA SER A 59 -8.66 10.69 -16.52
C SER A 59 -9.23 10.14 -15.21
N GLY A 60 -8.61 10.43 -14.05
CA GLY A 60 -9.01 9.88 -12.76
C GLY A 60 -8.72 8.38 -12.61
N ARG A 61 -7.92 7.82 -13.52
CA ARG A 61 -7.50 6.40 -13.50
C ARG A 61 -6.24 6.27 -12.63
N ALA A 62 -6.08 5.12 -12.00
CA ALA A 62 -4.93 4.86 -11.14
C ALA A 62 -4.35 3.46 -11.31
N ALA A 63 -3.05 3.36 -11.05
CA ALA A 63 -2.32 2.11 -10.94
C ALA A 63 -1.61 2.05 -9.59
N VAL A 64 -1.50 0.85 -9.01
CA VAL A 64 -0.78 0.65 -7.75
C VAL A 64 0.48 -0.16 -7.98
N VAL A 65 1.59 0.30 -7.42
CA VAL A 65 2.86 -0.41 -7.37
C VAL A 65 3.04 -1.04 -5.98
N ASP A 66 3.35 -2.33 -5.95
CA ASP A 66 3.64 -3.14 -4.76
C ASP A 66 2.60 -3.05 -3.63
N PRO A 67 1.33 -3.44 -3.87
CA PRO A 67 0.27 -3.43 -2.85
C PRO A 67 0.48 -4.56 -1.83
N SER A 68 1.47 -4.38 -0.96
CA SER A 68 1.78 -5.30 0.14
C SER A 68 0.71 -5.28 1.23
N ASP A 69 -0.15 -4.26 1.22
CA ASP A 69 -1.33 -4.11 2.08
C ASP A 69 -2.54 -3.65 1.27
N PRO A 70 -3.39 -4.60 0.83
CA PRO A 70 -4.58 -4.28 0.05
C PRO A 70 -5.57 -3.34 0.76
N LEU A 71 -5.59 -3.30 2.10
CA LEU A 71 -6.54 -2.47 2.85
C LEU A 71 -6.09 -1.01 2.88
N ALA A 72 -4.80 -0.76 3.12
CA ALA A 72 -4.24 0.58 3.05
C ALA A 72 -4.33 1.16 1.63
N VAL A 73 -4.10 0.32 0.61
CA VAL A 73 -4.26 0.70 -0.80
C VAL A 73 -5.71 1.01 -1.15
N GLN A 74 -6.66 0.17 -0.72
CA GLN A 74 -8.09 0.41 -0.95
C GLN A 74 -8.54 1.73 -0.30
N ALA A 75 -8.13 2.00 0.94
CA ALA A 75 -8.46 3.25 1.62
C ALA A 75 -7.92 4.48 0.87
N ALA A 76 -6.69 4.42 0.37
CA ALA A 76 -6.11 5.51 -0.41
C ALA A 76 -6.82 5.73 -1.75
N ILE A 77 -7.26 4.65 -2.42
CA ILE A 77 -8.06 4.76 -3.66
C ILE A 77 -9.41 5.42 -3.39
N GLU A 78 -10.08 5.03 -2.29
CA GLU A 78 -11.37 5.61 -1.88
C GLU A 78 -11.24 7.09 -1.47
N GLU A 79 -10.17 7.45 -0.75
CA GLU A 79 -9.88 8.83 -0.34
C GLU A 79 -9.60 9.74 -1.54
N GLU A 80 -8.88 9.25 -2.54
CA GLU A 80 -8.55 9.99 -3.76
C GLU A 80 -9.70 9.97 -4.80
N GLY A 81 -10.70 9.09 -4.64
CA GLY A 81 -11.85 8.99 -5.54
C GLY A 81 -11.50 8.51 -6.95
N VAL A 82 -10.45 7.69 -7.09
CA VAL A 82 -9.91 7.26 -8.39
C VAL A 82 -10.32 5.83 -8.76
N MET A 83 -10.30 5.51 -10.06
CA MET A 83 -10.58 4.16 -10.56
C MET A 83 -9.28 3.36 -10.70
N LEU A 84 -9.12 2.30 -9.92
CA LEU A 84 -7.98 1.39 -10.05
C LEU A 84 -8.11 0.52 -11.30
N GLU A 85 -7.07 0.52 -12.14
CA GLU A 85 -7.05 -0.26 -13.38
C GLU A 85 -5.94 -1.30 -13.47
N ALA A 86 -4.81 -1.02 -12.81
CA ALA A 86 -3.65 -1.86 -12.91
C ALA A 86 -2.95 -2.00 -11.56
N ILE A 87 -2.34 -3.17 -11.37
CA ILE A 87 -1.48 -3.46 -10.23
C ILE A 87 -0.15 -3.97 -10.77
N PHE A 88 0.94 -3.28 -10.41
CA PHE A 88 2.30 -3.67 -10.73
C PHE A 88 2.98 -4.22 -9.48
N CYS A 89 3.47 -5.45 -9.54
CA CYS A 89 4.27 -6.05 -8.47
C CYS A 89 5.73 -6.11 -8.94
N THR A 90 6.61 -5.36 -8.30
CA THR A 90 8.05 -5.30 -8.65
C THR A 90 8.81 -6.50 -8.10
N HIS A 91 8.32 -7.09 -7.01
CA HIS A 91 8.82 -8.35 -6.48
C HIS A 91 7.65 -9.27 -6.07
N LYS A 92 7.74 -10.55 -6.44
CA LYS A 92 7.10 -11.60 -5.63
C LYS A 92 8.07 -11.87 -4.50
N HIS A 93 7.70 -11.65 -3.24
CA HIS A 93 8.33 -12.45 -2.18
C HIS A 93 7.94 -13.91 -2.45
N TRP A 94 8.76 -14.61 -3.25
CA TRP A 94 8.88 -16.07 -3.25
C TRP A 94 9.82 -16.49 -2.11
N ASP A 95 9.53 -16.02 -0.91
CA ASP A 95 10.09 -16.56 0.32
C ASP A 95 8.94 -16.59 1.30
N HIS A 96 8.19 -17.69 1.40
CA HIS A 96 8.72 -18.97 1.82
C HIS A 96 8.40 -20.10 0.83
N SER A 97 9.45 -20.55 0.13
CA SER A 97 9.54 -21.98 -0.24
C SER A 97 9.55 -22.75 1.06
N GLY A 98 8.68 -23.76 1.19
CA GLY A 98 8.66 -24.60 2.38
C GLY A 98 10.05 -25.14 2.75
N ARG A 99 10.29 -25.25 4.06
CA ARG A 99 11.13 -26.31 4.59
C ARG A 99 10.30 -27.07 5.61
N SER A 100 10.41 -28.38 5.46
CA SER A 100 9.82 -29.49 6.21
C SER A 100 9.70 -29.29 7.71
#